data_AF-A0A2S6EYT8-F1
#
_entry.id   AF-A0A2S6EYT8-F1
#
_cell.length_a   1.000
_cell.length_b   1.000
_cell.length_c   1.000
_cell.angle_alpha   90.00
_cell.angle_beta   90.00
_cell.angle_gamma   90.00
#
_symmetry.space_group_name_H-M   'P 1'
#
loop_
_entity.id
_entity.type
_entity.pdbx_description
1 polymer ?
#
loop_
_entity_poly.entity_id
_entity_poly.type
_entity_poly.pdbx_seq_one_letter_code
_entity_poly.pdbx_strand_id
1 'polypeptide(L)'
;MLLPIQVTFRNMDPSKAVESRAIKLAKKLDCLYDKIMGCRVVIESPHRHHNKGKLYHVRIDLTVPDAELVVSRESSDKHAHEDVYVSLRDAFNAIERQLKSYANQRRGHIKRHEDSIRGGRVLEVCPIADYGYIETIDGRLIRFTGQSVVDYDINKLEVGDRVRFVETVKNTQEAAASTVYVEGKRHIMN
;
A
#
# COMPACT_ATOMS: atom_id res chain seq x y z
N MET A 1 -0.07 -3.06 -17.51
CA MET A 1 -0.83 -2.11 -18.37
C MET A 1 0.16 -1.23 -19.13
N LEU A 2 -0.25 -0.50 -20.17
CA LEU A 2 0.58 0.55 -20.76
C LEU A 2 0.46 1.80 -19.89
N LEU A 3 1.33 1.94 -18.89
CA LEU A 3 1.43 3.17 -18.10
C LEU A 3 1.78 4.33 -19.05
N PRO A 4 0.95 5.38 -19.19
CA PRO A 4 1.33 6.55 -19.96
C PRO A 4 2.45 7.30 -19.21
N ILE A 5 3.67 7.15 -19.71
CA ILE A 5 4.87 7.79 -19.18
C ILE A 5 5.21 8.98 -20.08
N GLN A 6 5.24 10.18 -19.51
CA GLN A 6 5.66 11.40 -20.20
C GLN A 6 6.94 11.92 -19.56
N VAL A 7 8.00 12.08 -20.36
CA VAL A 7 9.27 12.71 -19.93
C VAL A 7 9.40 14.07 -20.60
N THR A 8 9.71 15.12 -19.84
CA THR A 8 9.87 16.48 -20.36
C THR A 8 11.18 17.07 -19.85
N PHE A 9 11.95 17.66 -20.75
CA PHE A 9 13.17 18.39 -20.43
C PHE A 9 12.91 19.89 -20.45
N ARG A 10 13.41 20.63 -19.45
CA ARG A 10 13.32 22.09 -19.36
C ARG A 10 14.71 22.69 -19.20
N ASN A 11 14.96 23.79 -19.90
CA ASN A 11 16.23 24.53 -19.85
C ASN A 11 17.47 23.68 -20.19
N MET A 12 17.29 22.57 -20.92
CA MET A 12 18.36 21.68 -21.37
C MET A 12 17.96 20.93 -22.63
N ASP A 13 18.97 20.44 -23.34
CA ASP A 13 18.76 19.57 -24.49
C ASP A 13 18.20 18.20 -24.07
N PRO A 14 17.20 17.66 -24.78
CA PRO A 14 16.70 16.32 -24.54
C PRO A 14 17.80 15.27 -24.69
N SER A 15 17.91 14.37 -23.72
CA SER A 15 18.87 13.26 -23.77
C SER A 15 18.14 11.93 -23.81
N LYS A 16 18.30 11.18 -24.92
CA LYS A 16 17.73 9.84 -25.09
C LYS A 16 18.17 8.87 -23.99
N ALA A 17 19.40 9.03 -23.49
CA ALA A 17 19.94 8.19 -22.42
C ALA A 17 19.21 8.44 -21.09
N VAL A 18 18.99 9.71 -20.74
CA VAL A 18 18.27 10.12 -19.53
C VAL A 18 16.79 9.75 -19.64
N GLU A 19 16.16 9.99 -20.80
CA GLU A 19 14.79 9.58 -21.08
C GLU A 19 14.60 8.07 -20.94
N SER A 20 15.47 7.27 -21.57
CA SER A 20 15.44 5.81 -21.46
C SER A 20 15.60 5.35 -20.01
N ARG A 21 16.42 6.05 -19.22
CA ARG A 21 16.59 5.76 -17.79
C ARG A 21 15.33 6.09 -17.00
N ALA A 22 14.71 7.24 -17.24
CA ALA A 22 13.46 7.64 -16.60
C ALA A 22 12.33 6.66 -16.92
N ILE A 23 12.18 6.25 -18.18
CA ILE A 23 11.19 5.25 -18.60
C ILE A 23 11.43 3.91 -17.90
N LYS A 24 12.69 3.43 -17.82
CA LYS A 24 13.01 2.18 -17.11
C LYS A 24 12.66 2.25 -15.63
N LEU A 25 12.89 3.39 -14.97
CA LEU A 25 12.55 3.58 -13.56
C LEU A 25 11.03 3.68 -13.36
N ALA A 26 10.31 4.40 -14.24
CA ALA A 26 8.86 4.48 -14.19
C ALA A 26 8.19 3.11 -14.37
N LYS A 27 8.71 2.26 -15.27
CA LYS A 27 8.25 0.87 -15.41
C LYS A 27 8.45 0.04 -14.14
N LYS A 28 9.47 0.34 -13.33
CA LYS A 28 9.63 -0.35 -12.03
C LYS A 28 8.54 0.04 -11.03
N LEU A 29 8.04 1.28 -11.10
CA LEU A 29 6.91 1.71 -10.26
C LEU A 29 5.63 0.93 -10.63
N ASP A 30 5.39 0.67 -11.91
CA ASP A 30 4.27 -0.16 -12.39
C ASP A 30 4.32 -1.59 -11.82
N CYS A 31 5.51 -2.17 -11.67
CA CYS A 31 5.67 -3.49 -11.02
C CYS A 31 5.38 -3.45 -9.51
N LEU A 32 5.49 -2.30 -8.85
CA LEU A 32 5.23 -2.15 -7.41
C LEU A 32 3.75 -1.89 -7.12
N TYR A 33 3.05 -1.21 -8.03
CA TYR A 33 1.62 -0.91 -7.91
C TYR A 33 0.98 -0.93 -9.30
N ASP A 34 0.02 -1.82 -9.50
CA ASP A 34 -0.59 -2.13 -10.79
C ASP A 34 -1.70 -1.14 -11.22
N LYS A 35 -2.13 -0.27 -10.31
CA LYS A 35 -3.20 0.72 -10.56
C LYS A 35 -2.68 2.14 -10.83
N ILE A 36 -1.43 2.30 -11.24
CA ILE A 36 -0.92 3.63 -11.61
C ILE A 36 -1.58 4.06 -12.92
N MET A 37 -2.15 5.27 -12.92
CA MET A 37 -2.89 5.82 -14.06
C MET A 37 -2.02 6.69 -14.97
N GLY A 38 -0.95 7.28 -14.44
CA GLY A 38 -0.01 8.08 -15.23
C GLY A 38 1.26 8.44 -14.46
N CYS A 39 2.32 8.72 -15.21
CA CYS A 39 3.61 9.15 -14.67
C CYS A 39 4.20 10.25 -15.53
N ARG A 40 4.34 11.46 -14.96
CA ARG A 40 4.99 12.60 -15.61
C ARG A 40 6.30 12.88 -14.90
N VAL A 41 7.38 12.93 -15.68
CA VAL A 41 8.73 13.21 -15.20
C VAL A 41 9.21 14.49 -15.88
N VAL A 42 9.50 15.52 -15.08
CA VAL A 42 10.09 16.78 -15.55
C VAL A 42 11.52 16.86 -15.05
N ILE A 43 12.46 17.04 -15.97
CA ILE A 43 13.90 17.16 -15.69
C ILE A 43 14.32 18.56 -16.13
N GLU A 44 14.83 19.34 -15.19
CA GLU A 44 15.19 20.72 -15.40
C GLU A 44 16.66 20.97 -15.04
N SER A 45 17.38 21.62 -15.95
CA SER A 45 18.72 22.13 -15.68
C SER A 45 18.64 23.48 -14.96
N PRO A 46 19.54 23.74 -14.00
CA PRO A 46 19.60 25.02 -13.32
C PRO A 46 19.94 26.15 -14.30
N HIS A 47 19.33 27.32 -14.08
CA HIS A 47 19.72 28.55 -14.76
C HIS A 47 21.15 28.95 -14.38
N ARG A 48 21.91 29.52 -15.32
CA ARG A 48 23.25 30.08 -15.08
C ARG A 48 23.17 31.31 -14.15
N HIS A 49 23.02 31.12 -12.84
CA HIS A 49 23.27 32.19 -11.86
C HIS A 49 24.45 31.82 -10.97
N HIS A 50 25.48 32.67 -11.03
CA HIS A 50 26.87 32.34 -10.77
C HIS A 50 27.30 31.99 -9.33
N ASN A 51 26.39 31.85 -8.33
CA ASN A 51 26.82 31.79 -6.92
C ASN A 51 26.22 30.66 -6.04
N LYS A 52 25.35 29.79 -6.55
CA LYS A 52 24.86 28.60 -5.80
C LYS A 52 24.76 27.42 -6.77
N GLY A 53 25.31 26.26 -6.37
CA GLY A 53 25.58 25.07 -7.18
C GLY A 53 24.62 24.71 -8.32
N LYS A 54 25.18 24.13 -9.39
CA LYS A 54 24.47 23.63 -10.58
C LYS A 54 23.68 22.35 -10.25
N LEU A 55 22.57 22.46 -9.53
CA LEU A 55 21.77 21.30 -9.15
C LEU A 55 20.66 21.04 -10.20
N TYR A 56 20.63 19.84 -10.77
CA TYR A 56 19.51 19.39 -11.61
C TYR A 56 18.26 19.19 -10.77
N HIS A 57 17.14 19.76 -11.20
CA HIS A 57 15.85 19.59 -10.55
C HIS A 57 15.03 18.51 -11.27
N VAL A 58 14.56 17.52 -10.51
CA VAL A 58 13.68 16.46 -11.02
C VAL A 58 12.37 16.50 -10.26
N ARG A 59 11.28 16.62 -11.01
CA ARG A 59 9.92 16.51 -10.52
C ARG A 59 9.25 15.28 -11.11
N ILE A 60 8.62 14.50 -10.24
CA ILE A 60 7.82 13.33 -10.64
C ILE A 60 6.41 13.54 -10.11
N ASP A 61 5.44 13.54 -11.03
CA ASP A 61 4.02 13.53 -10.74
C ASP A 61 3.48 12.14 -11.11
N LEU A 62 3.03 11.39 -10.10
CA LEU A 62 2.51 10.04 -10.26
C LEU A 62 1.02 10.03 -9.91
N THR A 63 0.18 9.77 -10.91
CA THR A 63 -1.28 9.70 -10.73
C THR A 63 -1.67 8.28 -10.36
N VAL A 64 -2.32 8.14 -9.21
CA VAL A 64 -2.87 6.88 -8.68
C VAL A 64 -4.36 7.10 -8.38
N PRO A 65 -5.15 6.05 -8.11
CA PRO A 65 -6.59 6.26 -7.91
C PRO A 65 -6.83 7.09 -6.64
N ASP A 66 -7.69 8.09 -6.70
CA ASP A 66 -8.03 8.97 -5.58
C ASP A 66 -6.88 9.85 -5.04
N ALA A 67 -5.70 9.89 -5.69
CA ALA A 67 -4.58 10.74 -5.24
C ALA A 67 -3.54 11.03 -6.34
N GLU A 68 -2.78 12.10 -6.16
CA GLU A 68 -1.55 12.37 -6.89
C GLU A 68 -0.36 12.39 -5.94
N LEU A 69 0.67 11.62 -6.27
CA LEU A 69 1.92 11.58 -5.52
C LEU A 69 2.95 12.44 -6.25
N VAL A 70 3.41 13.48 -5.57
CA VAL A 70 4.34 14.46 -6.14
C VAL A 70 5.62 14.46 -5.34
N VAL A 71 6.73 14.29 -6.06
CA VAL A 71 8.07 14.55 -5.55
C VAL A 71 8.68 15.66 -6.37
N SER A 72 8.99 16.78 -5.71
CA SER A 72 9.81 17.86 -6.25
C SER A 72 11.04 17.94 -5.37
N ARG A 73 12.19 17.57 -5.90
CA ARG A 73 13.43 17.57 -5.12
C ARG A 73 14.28 18.77 -5.53
N GLU A 74 14.11 19.87 -4.80
CA GLU A 74 15.11 20.94 -4.71
C GLU A 74 16.01 20.59 -3.52
N SER A 75 17.23 20.15 -3.79
CA SER A 75 18.11 19.67 -2.73
C SER A 75 18.88 20.82 -2.10
N SER A 76 18.75 20.95 -0.78
CA SER A 76 19.55 21.84 0.06
C SER A 76 21.01 21.40 0.22
N ASP A 77 21.37 20.20 -0.27
CA ASP A 77 22.71 19.63 -0.21
C ASP A 77 23.52 19.90 -1.48
N LYS A 78 24.55 20.74 -1.32
CA LYS A 78 25.19 21.54 -2.38
C LYS A 78 26.12 20.77 -3.34
N HIS A 79 26.28 19.44 -3.21
CA HIS A 79 27.25 18.69 -4.01
C HIS A 79 26.74 17.39 -4.66
N ALA A 80 25.57 16.86 -4.28
CA ALA A 80 25.10 15.56 -4.80
C ALA A 80 24.35 15.64 -6.15
N HIS A 81 23.96 16.84 -6.60
CA HIS A 81 23.04 17.02 -7.75
C HIS A 81 23.66 17.69 -8.97
N GLU A 82 24.99 17.72 -9.07
CA GLU A 82 25.66 18.10 -10.32
C GLU A 82 25.44 17.08 -11.45
N ASP A 83 24.99 15.86 -11.10
CA ASP A 83 24.68 14.79 -12.05
C ASP A 83 23.16 14.52 -12.11
N VAL A 84 22.59 14.71 -13.30
CA VAL A 84 21.19 14.41 -13.63
C VAL A 84 20.78 12.99 -13.27
N TYR A 85 21.69 12.00 -13.37
CA TYR A 85 21.40 10.62 -13.03
C TYR A 85 21.22 10.40 -11.52
N VAL A 86 21.94 11.18 -10.69
CA VAL A 86 21.79 11.12 -9.23
C VAL A 86 20.47 11.76 -8.83
N SER A 87 20.17 12.97 -9.33
CA SER A 87 18.87 13.62 -9.09
C SER A 87 17.69 12.75 -9.53
N LEU A 88 17.81 12.09 -10.69
CA LEU A 88 16.79 11.17 -11.18
C LEU A 88 16.62 9.98 -10.24
N ARG A 89 17.72 9.33 -9.83
CA ARG A 89 17.68 8.19 -8.90
C ARG A 89 17.02 8.56 -7.58
N ASP A 90 17.39 9.70 -7.01
CA ASP A 90 16.88 10.13 -5.70
C ASP A 90 15.41 10.53 -5.74
N ALA A 91 14.97 11.18 -6.82
CA ALA A 91 13.56 11.45 -7.04
C ALA A 91 12.74 10.16 -7.17
N PHE A 92 13.23 9.17 -7.93
CA PHE A 92 12.57 7.86 -8.07
C PHE A 92 12.56 7.06 -6.76
N ASN A 93 13.63 7.10 -5.97
CA ASN A 93 13.65 6.47 -4.64
C ASN A 93 12.63 7.12 -3.69
N ALA A 94 12.47 8.45 -3.77
CA ALA A 94 11.50 9.17 -2.95
C ALA A 94 10.05 8.86 -3.36
N ILE A 95 9.74 8.86 -4.66
CA ILE A 95 8.38 8.53 -5.12
C ILE A 95 8.05 7.06 -4.85
N GLU A 96 9.03 6.15 -4.92
CA GLU A 96 8.85 4.75 -4.56
C GLU A 96 8.43 4.59 -3.09
N ARG A 97 9.04 5.37 -2.18
CA ARG A 97 8.66 5.38 -0.76
C ARG A 97 7.24 5.90 -0.56
N GLN A 98 6.87 7.00 -1.23
CA GLN A 98 5.50 7.53 -1.17
C GLN A 98 4.49 6.53 -1.74
N LEU A 99 4.79 5.90 -2.87
CA LEU A 99 3.94 4.88 -3.50
C LEU A 99 3.78 3.65 -2.60
N LYS A 100 4.84 3.18 -1.96
CA LYS A 100 4.77 2.09 -0.97
C LYS A 100 3.93 2.48 0.24
N SER A 101 4.09 3.70 0.75
CA SER A 101 3.27 4.21 1.85
C SER A 101 1.79 4.29 1.45
N TYR A 102 1.48 4.84 0.28
CA TYR A 102 0.14 4.90 -0.29
C TYR A 102 -0.45 3.51 -0.52
N ALA A 103 0.32 2.57 -1.10
CA ALA A 103 -0.12 1.20 -1.33
C ALA A 103 -0.34 0.46 0.00
N ASN A 104 0.47 0.71 1.02
CA ASN A 104 0.28 0.15 2.36
C ASN A 104 -0.91 0.78 3.08
N GLN A 105 -1.13 2.10 2.95
CA GLN A 105 -2.33 2.77 3.45
C GLN A 105 -3.57 2.28 2.72
N ARG A 106 -3.51 1.98 1.42
CA ARG A 106 -4.62 1.36 0.68
C ARG A 106 -4.75 -0.12 0.90
N ARG A 107 -3.70 -0.88 1.21
CA ARG A 107 -3.84 -2.27 1.71
C ARG A 107 -4.40 -2.27 3.14
N GLY A 108 -4.00 -1.30 3.95
CA GLY A 108 -4.55 -0.99 5.26
C GLY A 108 -5.97 -0.41 5.20
N HIS A 109 -6.36 0.26 4.11
CA HIS A 109 -7.73 0.72 3.81
C HIS A 109 -8.49 -0.26 2.92
N ILE A 110 -7.88 -1.32 2.40
CA ILE A 110 -8.54 -2.55 1.95
C ILE A 110 -8.87 -3.40 3.18
N LYS A 111 -8.33 -3.07 4.36
CA LYS A 111 -9.12 -3.14 5.59
C LYS A 111 -10.05 -1.91 5.66
N ARG A 112 -10.99 -1.83 4.71
CA ARG A 112 -12.29 -1.17 4.87
C ARG A 112 -13.28 -2.27 4.51
N HIS A 113 -13.73 -3.08 5.47
CA HIS A 113 -14.69 -2.75 6.54
C HIS A 113 -15.96 -2.13 5.97
N GLU A 114 -16.93 -2.98 5.63
CA GLU A 114 -18.30 -3.03 6.21
C GLU A 114 -19.15 -4.05 5.44
N ASP A 115 -19.01 -4.13 4.11
CA ASP A 115 -19.81 -5.05 3.28
C ASP A 115 -19.41 -6.54 3.36
N SER A 116 -18.21 -6.84 3.86
CA SER A 116 -17.70 -8.22 4.02
C SER A 116 -17.67 -8.69 5.48
N ILE A 117 -18.04 -7.83 6.44
CA ILE A 117 -18.10 -8.22 7.84
C ILE A 117 -19.42 -8.94 8.05
N ARG A 118 -19.34 -10.26 8.18
CA ARG A 118 -20.50 -11.10 8.42
C ARG A 118 -20.68 -11.32 9.92
N GLY A 119 -21.93 -11.34 10.35
CA GLY A 119 -22.29 -11.73 11.71
C GLY A 119 -22.48 -13.24 11.79
N GLY A 120 -22.10 -13.81 12.92
CA GLY A 120 -22.36 -15.21 13.23
C GLY A 120 -22.26 -15.47 14.72
N ARG A 121 -22.40 -16.74 15.10
CA ARG A 121 -22.17 -17.20 16.47
C ARG A 121 -21.08 -18.26 16.48
N VAL A 122 -20.29 -18.28 17.54
CA VAL A 122 -19.37 -19.39 17.78
C VAL A 122 -20.19 -20.66 17.94
N LEU A 123 -20.03 -21.61 17.01
CA LEU A 123 -20.65 -22.93 17.08
C LEU A 123 -19.76 -23.89 17.88
N GLU A 124 -18.45 -23.79 17.67
CA GLU A 124 -17.45 -24.63 18.31
C GLU A 124 -16.16 -23.84 18.51
N VAL A 125 -15.45 -24.11 19.61
CA VAL A 125 -14.11 -23.58 19.86
C VAL A 125 -13.30 -24.60 20.64
N CYS A 126 -12.08 -24.88 20.18
CA CYS A 126 -11.11 -25.72 20.85
C CYS A 126 -9.81 -24.93 21.01
N PRO A 127 -9.64 -24.17 22.11
CA PRO A 127 -8.46 -23.32 22.30
C PRO A 127 -7.15 -24.11 22.31
N ILE A 128 -7.15 -25.34 22.83
CA ILE A 128 -5.99 -26.23 22.88
C ILE A 128 -5.49 -26.58 21.47
N ALA A 129 -6.40 -26.77 20.51
CA ALA A 129 -6.08 -27.10 19.13
C ALA A 129 -6.04 -25.87 18.20
N ASP A 130 -6.14 -24.66 18.76
CA ASP A 130 -6.13 -23.37 18.06
C ASP A 130 -7.12 -23.28 16.87
N TYR A 131 -8.35 -23.77 17.07
CA TYR A 131 -9.41 -23.62 16.07
C TYR A 131 -10.80 -23.39 16.66
N GLY A 132 -11.70 -22.88 15.83
CA GLY A 132 -13.13 -22.85 16.09
C GLY A 132 -13.94 -22.69 14.81
N TYR A 133 -15.25 -22.78 14.94
CA TYR A 133 -16.22 -22.59 13.87
C TYR A 133 -17.24 -21.52 14.23
N ILE A 134 -17.55 -20.67 13.26
CA ILE A 134 -18.63 -19.68 13.31
C ILE A 134 -19.75 -20.19 12.43
N GLU A 135 -20.97 -20.23 12.96
CA GLU A 135 -22.18 -20.43 12.19
C GLU A 135 -22.76 -19.08 11.79
N THR A 136 -23.00 -18.90 10.48
CA THR A 136 -23.65 -17.72 9.92
C THR A 136 -25.17 -17.87 9.91
N ILE A 137 -25.90 -16.77 9.72
CA ILE A 137 -27.38 -16.82 9.65
C ILE A 137 -27.92 -17.66 8.48
N ASP A 138 -27.14 -17.79 7.40
CA ASP A 138 -27.41 -18.64 6.25
C ASP A 138 -26.91 -20.09 6.42
N GLY A 139 -26.49 -20.49 7.64
CA GLY A 139 -26.13 -21.86 7.98
C GLY A 139 -24.77 -22.33 7.46
N ARG A 140 -23.89 -21.41 7.06
CA ARG A 140 -22.51 -21.75 6.67
C ARG A 140 -21.61 -21.82 7.88
N LEU A 141 -20.65 -22.75 7.81
CA LEU A 141 -19.62 -22.93 8.82
C LEU A 141 -18.33 -22.26 8.35
N ILE A 142 -17.81 -21.36 9.17
CA ILE A 142 -16.60 -20.60 8.89
C ILE A 142 -15.55 -20.94 9.93
N ARG A 143 -14.44 -21.53 9.51
CA ARG A 143 -13.34 -21.91 10.40
C ARG A 143 -12.51 -20.69 10.79
N PHE A 144 -12.08 -20.57 12.05
CA PHE A 144 -11.13 -19.56 12.50
C PHE A 144 -10.05 -20.17 13.40
N THR A 145 -8.96 -19.45 13.63
CA THR A 145 -7.92 -19.79 14.61
C THR A 145 -7.70 -18.62 15.57
N GLY A 146 -6.94 -18.81 16.65
CA GLY A 146 -6.62 -17.75 17.61
C GLY A 146 -5.90 -16.57 16.97
N GLN A 147 -5.09 -16.80 15.93
CA GLN A 147 -4.45 -15.73 15.15
C GLN A 147 -5.45 -14.84 14.40
N SER A 148 -6.67 -15.32 14.16
CA SER A 148 -7.73 -14.55 13.52
C SER A 148 -8.51 -13.71 14.52
N VAL A 149 -8.44 -13.98 15.83
CA VAL A 149 -9.19 -13.25 16.86
C VAL A 149 -8.50 -11.93 17.20
N VAL A 150 -9.24 -10.83 17.13
CA VAL A 150 -8.72 -9.47 17.34
C VAL A 150 -9.25 -8.91 18.66
N ASP A 151 -8.36 -8.29 19.44
CA ASP A 151 -8.64 -7.62 20.71
C ASP A 151 -9.39 -8.49 21.74
N TYR A 152 -9.26 -9.82 21.61
CA TYR A 152 -9.89 -10.80 22.49
C TYR A 152 -9.05 -12.08 22.61
N ASP A 153 -9.14 -12.76 23.74
CA ASP A 153 -8.43 -14.01 24.00
C ASP A 153 -9.30 -15.20 23.58
N ILE A 154 -8.80 -16.05 22.67
CA ILE A 154 -9.51 -17.25 22.20
C ILE A 154 -9.88 -18.19 23.35
N ASN A 155 -9.11 -18.21 24.44
CA ASN A 155 -9.41 -19.04 25.61
C ASN A 155 -10.66 -18.60 26.38
N LYS A 156 -11.16 -17.39 26.11
CA LYS A 156 -12.35 -16.81 26.75
C LYS A 156 -13.60 -16.89 25.86
N LEU A 157 -13.46 -17.41 24.64
CA LEU A 157 -14.59 -17.61 23.74
C LEU A 157 -15.44 -18.79 24.20
N GLU A 158 -16.75 -18.59 24.16
CA GLU A 158 -17.74 -19.59 24.50
C GLU A 158 -18.65 -19.86 23.31
N VAL A 159 -19.16 -21.10 23.22
CA VAL A 159 -20.20 -21.44 22.25
C VAL A 159 -21.41 -20.53 22.46
N GLY A 160 -21.90 -19.95 21.36
CA GLY A 160 -23.00 -18.98 21.36
C GLY A 160 -22.56 -17.51 21.34
N ASP A 161 -21.27 -17.22 21.57
CA ASP A 161 -20.75 -15.85 21.50
C ASP A 161 -20.99 -15.23 20.13
N ARG A 162 -21.48 -13.98 20.13
CA ARG A 162 -21.68 -13.23 18.90
C ARG A 162 -20.35 -12.71 18.40
N VAL A 163 -20.10 -12.93 17.12
CA VAL A 163 -18.87 -12.48 16.47
C VAL A 163 -19.17 -11.84 15.14
N ARG A 164 -18.33 -10.87 14.78
CA ARG A 164 -18.24 -10.31 13.45
C ARG A 164 -16.93 -10.78 12.81
N PHE A 165 -16.98 -11.26 11.58
CA PHE A 165 -15.79 -11.81 10.95
C PHE A 165 -15.66 -11.41 9.48
N VAL A 166 -14.42 -11.50 8.98
CA VAL A 166 -14.10 -11.31 7.56
C VAL A 166 -13.72 -12.65 6.96
N GLU A 167 -14.50 -13.13 6.00
CA GLU A 167 -14.23 -14.38 5.29
C GLU A 167 -13.04 -14.23 4.33
N THR A 168 -12.22 -15.26 4.23
CA THR A 168 -11.18 -15.41 3.22
C THR A 168 -11.42 -16.70 2.46
N VAL A 169 -11.43 -16.60 1.13
CA VAL A 169 -11.39 -17.76 0.25
C VAL A 169 -9.92 -18.05 -0.02
N LYS A 170 -9.35 -19.00 0.71
CA LYS A 170 -8.03 -19.55 0.35
C LYS A 170 -8.22 -20.59 -0.78
N ASN A 171 -7.14 -20.91 -1.51
CA ASN A 171 -7.14 -21.94 -2.57
C ASN A 171 -7.48 -23.37 -2.08
N THR A 172 -7.65 -23.56 -0.78
CA THR A 172 -8.20 -24.75 -0.14
C THR A 172 -9.71 -24.57 0.02
N GLN A 173 -10.50 -25.59 -0.29
CA GLN A 173 -11.98 -25.59 -0.37
C GLN A 173 -12.74 -25.24 0.93
N GLU A 174 -12.08 -24.77 1.98
CA GLU A 174 -12.68 -24.44 3.27
C GLU A 174 -12.85 -22.93 3.45
N ALA A 175 -14.09 -22.50 3.70
CA ALA A 175 -14.39 -21.13 4.09
C ALA A 175 -13.77 -20.83 5.47
N ALA A 176 -12.85 -19.87 5.50
CA ALA A 176 -12.14 -19.50 6.72
C ALA A 176 -12.30 -18.02 7.04
N ALA A 177 -12.24 -17.65 8.32
CA ALA A 177 -12.16 -16.27 8.75
C ALA A 177 -10.69 -15.82 8.75
N SER A 178 -10.43 -14.66 8.14
CA SER A 178 -9.14 -13.97 8.27
C SER A 178 -9.09 -13.05 9.49
N THR A 179 -10.26 -12.65 10.01
CA THR A 179 -10.39 -11.75 11.16
C THR A 179 -11.71 -12.03 11.88
N VAL A 180 -11.69 -12.05 13.21
CA VAL A 180 -12.84 -12.30 14.10
C VAL A 180 -12.84 -11.28 15.22
N TYR A 181 -13.95 -10.58 15.39
CA TYR A 181 -14.23 -9.61 16.45
C TYR A 181 -15.34 -10.15 17.35
N VAL A 182 -15.11 -10.17 18.66
CA VAL A 182 -16.11 -10.61 19.65
C VAL A 182 -17.02 -9.45 20.03
N GLU A 183 -18.33 -9.65 19.96
CA GLU A 183 -19.32 -8.61 20.29
C GLU A 183 -19.82 -8.73 21.73
N GLY A 184 -20.12 -7.58 22.35
CA GLY A 184 -20.85 -7.52 23.63
C GLY A 184 -20.04 -7.86 24.88
N LYS A 185 -18.84 -8.44 24.78
CA LYS A 185 -17.95 -8.68 25.93
C LYS A 185 -16.92 -7.56 26.06
N ARG A 186 -17.26 -6.49 26.79
CA ARG A 186 -16.32 -5.41 27.18
C ARG A 186 -15.16 -6.04 27.95
N HIS A 187 -13.94 -5.87 27.46
CA HIS A 187 -12.73 -6.14 28.24
C HIS A 187 -12.65 -5.09 29.35
N ILE A 188 -13.01 -5.48 30.57
CA ILE A 188 -12.71 -4.70 31.77
C ILE A 188 -11.23 -4.96 32.03
N MET A 189 -10.36 -4.03 31.64
CA MET A 189 -8.97 -4.04 32.08
C MET A 189 -8.98 -3.68 33.57
N ASN A 190 -8.66 -4.68 34.41
CA ASN A 190 -8.22 -4.45 35.79
C ASN A 190 -6.69 -4.31 35.80
#